data_AF-A0A7X9CRV3-F1
#
_entry.id   AF-A0A7X9CRV3-F1
#
_cell.length_a   1.000
_cell.length_b   1.000
_cell.length_c   1.000
_cell.angle_alpha   90.00
_cell.angle_beta   90.00
_cell.angle_gamma   90.00
#
_symmetry.space_group_name_H-M   'P 1'
#
loop_
_entity.id
_entity.type
_entity.pdbx_description
1 polymer ?
#
loop_
_entity_poly.entity_id
_entity_poly.type
_entity_poly.pdbx_seq_one_letter_code
_entity_poly.pdbx_strand_id
1 'polypeptide(L)' 'HDLMIHKYGENKYYASVQVEVDGNSTVKEISNKIYKIQKEIENIFKMDINIQTISSN' A
#
# COMPACT_ATOMS: atom_id res chain seq x y z
N HIS A 1 9.22 0.74 -3.05
CA HIS A 1 9.96 0.25 -4.23
C HIS A 1 9.17 0.59 -5.48
N ASP A 2 8.03 -0.05 -5.71
CA ASP A 2 7.25 0.11 -6.94
C ASP A 2 5.84 0.63 -6.67
N LEU A 3 5.35 1.53 -7.52
CA LEU A 3 3.97 2.01 -7.54
C LEU A 3 3.40 1.82 -8.95
N MET A 4 2.30 1.08 -9.04
CA MET A 4 1.52 0.91 -10.25
C MET A 4 0.14 1.49 -10.06
N ILE A 5 -0.32 2.30 -11.01
CA ILE A 5 -1.67 2.87 -11.02
C ILE A 5 -2.39 2.39 -12.27
N HIS A 6 -3.54 1.76 -12.06
CA HIS A 6 -4.41 1.24 -13.10
C HIS A 6 -5.66 2.11 -13.17
N LYS A 7 -6.01 2.57 -14.38
CA LYS A 7 -7.30 3.22 -14.64
C LYS A 7 -8.27 2.17 -15.18
N TYR A 8 -9.45 2.02 -14.57
CA TYR A 8 -10.46 1.06 -15.00
C TYR A 8 -11.84 1.72 -15.14
N GLY A 9 -12.17 2.16 -16.35
CA GLY A 9 -13.39 2.94 -16.61
C GLY A 9 -13.23 4.42 -16.31
N GLU A 10 -14.35 5.14 -16.27
CA GLU A 10 -14.36 6.59 -16.11
C GLU A 10 -14.09 6.96 -14.64
N ASN A 11 -12.98 7.66 -14.39
CA ASN A 11 -12.54 8.17 -13.09
C ASN A 11 -12.35 7.13 -11.96
N LYS A 12 -12.26 5.85 -12.30
CA LYS A 12 -11.93 4.79 -11.34
C LYS A 12 -10.47 4.37 -11.48
N TYR A 13 -9.78 4.36 -10.35
CA TYR A 13 -8.36 4.05 -10.27
C TYR A 13 -8.11 3.00 -9.20
N TYR A 14 -7.15 2.12 -9.47
CA TYR A 14 -6.65 1.12 -8.53
C TYR A 14 -5.13 1.28 -8.45
N ALA A 15 -4.58 1.33 -7.24
CA ALA A 15 -3.15 1.37 -7.03
C ALA A 15 -2.64 0.04 -6.45
N SER A 16 -1.46 -0.39 -6.90
CA SER A 16 -0.70 -1.45 -6.25
C SER A 16 0.68 -0.91 -5.94
N VAL A 17 1.13 -1.11 -4.70
CA VAL A 17 2.44 -0.63 -4.26
C VAL A 17 3.20 -1.75 -3.54
N GLN A 18 4.49 -1.85 -3.83
CA GLN A 18 5.42 -2.71 -3.12
C GLN A 18 6.32 -1.87 -2.22
N VAL A 19 6.31 -2.18 -0.93
CA VAL A 19 7.09 -1.45 0.09
C VAL A 19 8.05 -2.40 0.77
N GLU A 20 9.28 -1.93 0.96
CA GLU A 20 10.27 -2.63 1.75
C GLU A 20 10.00 -2.35 3.23
N VAL A 21 10.11 -3.40 4.04
CA VAL A 21 9.91 -3.32 5.48
C VAL A 21 11.13 -3.90 6.20
N ASP A 22 11.42 -3.33 7.37
CA ASP A 22 12.49 -3.81 8.25
C ASP A 22 12.21 -5.24 8.71
N GLY A 23 13.12 -6.16 8.38
CA GLY A 23 13.02 -7.58 8.74
C GLY A 23 13.03 -7.85 10.24
N ASN A 24 13.46 -6.89 11.07
CA ASN A 24 13.42 -7.01 12.54
C ASN A 24 12.06 -6.60 13.14
N SER A 25 11.20 -5.94 12.36
CA SER A 25 9.88 -5.53 12.82
C SER A 25 8.94 -6.73 12.89
N THR A 26 8.04 -6.74 13.87
CA THR A 26 7.03 -7.79 13.96
C THR A 26 5.97 -7.63 12.86
N VAL A 27 5.37 -8.74 12.43
CA VAL A 27 4.25 -8.75 11.47
C VAL A 27 3.13 -7.81 11.92
N LYS A 28 2.85 -7.73 13.23
CA LYS A 28 1.82 -6.86 13.80
C LYS A 28 2.16 -5.37 13.65
N GLU A 29 3.40 -4.98 13.89
CA GLU A 29 3.85 -3.59 13.73
C GLU A 29 3.80 -3.16 12.28
N ILE A 30 4.26 -4.03 11.37
CA ILE A 30 4.20 -3.80 9.93
C ILE A 30 2.75 -3.65 9.49
N SER A 31 1.89 -4.61 9.82
CA SER A 31 0.46 -4.60 9.48
C SER A 31 -0.25 -3.32 9.95
N ASN A 32 0.00 -2.87 11.18
CA ASN A 32 -0.57 -1.63 11.71
C ASN A 32 -0.12 -0.38 10.94
N LYS A 33 1.16 -0.31 10.55
CA LYS A 33 1.70 0.80 9.75
C LYS A 33 1.08 0.80 8.34
N ILE A 34 1.07 -0.35 7.68
CA ILE A 34 0.48 -0.51 6.33
C ILE A 34 -1.00 -0.13 6.33
N TYR A 35 -1.76 -0.58 7.33
CA TYR A 35 -3.18 -0.26 7.43
C TYR A 35 -3.46 1.25 7.55
N LYS A 36 -2.63 1.97 8.33
CA LYS A 36 -2.75 3.42 8.46
C LYS A 36 -2.48 4.13 7.13
N ILE A 37 -1.39 3.75 6.46
CA ILE A 37 -1.00 4.32 5.15
C ILE A 37 -2.10 4.05 4.11
N GLN A 38 -2.60 2.82 4.05
CA GLN A 38 -3.69 2.44 3.15
C GLN A 38 -4.92 3.32 3.38
N LYS A 39 -5.36 3.48 4.63
CA LYS A 39 -6.50 4.34 4.97
C LYS A 39 -6.29 5.80 4.58
N GLU A 40 -5.09 6.34 4.78
CA GLU A 40 -4.79 7.72 4.38
C GLU A 40 -4.90 7.91 2.86
N ILE A 41 -4.35 6.97 2.09
CA ILE A 41 -4.39 7.00 0.63
C ILE A 41 -5.84 6.87 0.12
N GLU A 42 -6.60 5.89 0.63
CA GLU A 42 -8.02 5.71 0.27
C GLU A 42 -8.84 6.97 0.58
N ASN A 43 -8.56 7.64 1.71
CA ASN A 43 -9.27 8.85 2.11
C ASN A 43 -8.94 10.06 1.23
N ILE A 44 -7.67 10.25 0.85
CA ILE A 44 -7.21 11.40 0.05
C ILE A 44 -7.59 11.23 -1.42
N PHE A 45 -7.31 10.06 -1.99
CA PHE A 45 -7.40 9.85 -3.43
C PHE A 45 -8.70 9.19 -3.88
N LYS A 46 -9.55 8.74 -2.93
CA LYS A 46 -10.82 8.05 -3.21
C LYS A 46 -10.64 6.88 -4.19
N MET A 47 -9.56 6.12 -3.98
CA MET A 47 -9.15 5.01 -4.84
C MET A 47 -8.88 3.77 -4.01
N ASP A 48 -9.05 2.60 -4.62
CA ASP A 48 -8.64 1.34 -4.02
C ASP A 48 -7.12 1.19 -4.11
N ILE A 49 -6.49 0.69 -3.05
CA ILE A 49 -5.05 0.40 -3.05
C ILE A 49 -4.76 -0.95 -2.40
N ASN A 50 -3.79 -1.67 -2.98
CA ASN A 50 -3.18 -2.85 -2.39
C ASN A 50 -1.70 -2.58 -2.08
N ILE A 51 -1.31 -2.76 -0.83
CA ILE A 51 0.08 -2.59 -0.38
C ILE A 51 0.67 -3.96 -0.06
N GLN A 52 1.70 -4.34 -0.80
CA GLN A 52 2.46 -5.58 -0.59
C GLN A 52 3.79 -5.26 0.08
N THR A 53 4.14 -6.04 1.09
CA THR A 53 5.39 -5.88 1.84
C THR A 53 6.44 -6.86 1.39
N ILE A 54 7.67 -6.38 1.18
CA ILE A 54 8.84 -7.19 0.89
C ILE A 54 9.80 -7.03 2.07
N SER A 55 10.14 -8.12 2.73
CA SER A 55 11.15 -8.10 3.80
C SER A 55 12.53 -7.93 3.18
N SER A 56 13.26 -6.91 3.64
CA SER A 56 14.66 -6.70 3.24
C SER A 56 15.55 -7.17 4.40
N ASN A 57 16.49 -8.08 4.10
CA ASN A 57 17.52 -8.55 5.05
C ASN A 57 18.78 -7.71 4.95
#